data_AF-A0A7C1V3L8-F1
#
_entry.id   AF-A0A7C1V3L8-F1
#
_cell.length_a   1.000
_cell.length_b   1.000
_cell.length_c   1.000
_cell.angle_alpha   90.00
_cell.angle_beta   90.00
_cell.angle_gamma   90.00
#
_symmetry.space_group_name_H-M   'P 1'
#
loop_
_entity.id
_entity.type
_entity.pdbx_description
1 polymer ?
#
loop_
_entity_poly.entity_id
_entity_poly.type
_entity_poly.pdbx_seq_one_letter_code
_entity_poly.pdbx_strand_id
1 'polypeptide(L)'
;MKKLVLYFLSALITASLFLAGCTKDDTPEINDGSILPQTFAVDIPNAISHEGGKKSATEIDTLKGNDVYEHLRFFIRVGEHGAEIVGELLKAIRLYEINEPMEVTFESDDDGRVKHLVVVENSDYDGRSWEFQLTITDVDSEGNEDGGKALQLFWDRDPIRGIALLKPSNIDDVNDGEMNDAMFRIDYSEDDPFYDATMMVYVAGLPMPNPLEEPYAMKAMKMFAGKKGDIIDVYGNSDHPNALLISGNPGFNWAFVAAGNEVKDLGVAEVGLPPSNLDEPSRSKLLGYYGIGEVFEREIKAVWGGLISQSLIDAYLYNTAAPGYFDSHGFVAAGTSPGSEYDELDSRLPDLSPYNPKEVGNLSLSFK
;
A
#
# COMPACT_ATOMS: atom_id res chain seq x y z
N MET A 1 -19.57 13.78 28.16
CA MET A 1 -20.02 12.90 27.06
C MET A 1 -20.04 13.68 25.74
N LYS A 2 -21.01 14.55 25.42
CA LYS A 2 -20.99 15.32 24.14
C LYS A 2 -19.75 16.19 23.90
N LYS A 3 -19.22 16.85 24.93
CA LYS A 3 -17.99 17.67 24.82
C LYS A 3 -16.68 16.86 24.84
N LEU A 4 -16.74 15.56 25.13
CA LEU A 4 -15.56 14.68 25.16
C LEU A 4 -15.39 13.93 23.82
N VAL A 5 -16.52 13.64 23.16
CA VAL A 5 -16.57 13.11 21.78
C VAL A 5 -16.09 14.17 20.76
N LEU A 6 -16.31 15.46 21.03
CA LEU A 6 -15.82 16.57 20.19
C LEU A 6 -14.29 16.81 20.28
N TYR A 7 -13.59 16.13 21.20
CA TYR A 7 -12.11 16.14 21.24
C TYR A 7 -11.52 14.86 20.61
N PHE A 8 -12.38 13.90 20.24
CA PHE A 8 -12.01 12.62 19.63
C PHE A 8 -11.46 12.81 18.22
N LEU A 9 -12.01 13.76 17.45
CA LEU A 9 -11.68 13.94 16.04
C LEU A 9 -10.71 15.10 15.78
N SER A 10 -10.65 16.12 16.66
CA SER A 10 -9.65 17.19 16.53
C SER A 10 -8.19 16.71 16.57
N ALA A 11 -7.94 15.50 17.10
CA ALA A 11 -6.64 14.86 17.13
C ALA A 11 -6.42 13.87 15.97
N LEU A 12 -7.48 13.43 15.28
CA LEU A 12 -7.41 12.49 14.16
C LEU A 12 -6.86 13.15 12.89
N ILE A 13 -7.01 14.47 12.72
CA ILE A 13 -6.81 15.16 11.42
C ILE A 13 -5.79 16.32 11.44
N THR A 14 -5.07 16.55 12.55
CA THR A 14 -3.91 17.47 12.54
C THR A 14 -2.60 16.83 12.06
N ALA A 15 -2.57 15.53 11.78
CA ALA A 15 -1.33 14.82 11.41
C ALA A 15 -1.13 14.60 9.90
N SER A 16 -2.13 14.92 9.07
CA SER A 16 -2.05 14.80 7.62
C SER A 16 -1.90 16.18 6.99
N LEU A 17 -0.64 16.52 6.69
CA LEU A 17 -0.13 17.66 5.91
C LEU A 17 0.52 18.77 6.75
N PHE A 18 1.85 18.67 6.82
CA PHE A 18 2.82 19.63 7.36
C PHE A 18 2.80 19.81 8.88
N LEU A 19 3.78 19.21 9.56
CA LEU A 19 4.74 19.91 10.42
C LEU A 19 5.75 18.93 11.06
N ALA A 20 7.01 19.07 10.67
CA ALA A 20 8.13 18.78 11.55
C ALA A 20 7.99 19.69 12.79
N GLY A 21 7.66 19.10 13.93
CA GLY A 21 7.51 19.83 15.18
C GLY A 21 7.01 18.95 16.31
N CYS A 22 7.91 18.18 16.92
CA CYS A 22 7.63 17.48 18.16
C CYS A 22 7.14 18.45 19.24
N THR A 23 5.87 18.35 19.62
CA THR A 23 5.46 18.54 21.01
C THR A 23 5.02 17.17 21.52
N LYS A 24 5.77 16.65 22.50
CA LYS A 24 5.37 15.47 23.26
C LYS A 24 4.13 15.84 24.07
N ASP A 25 2.97 15.52 23.55
CA ASP A 25 1.76 15.45 24.37
C ASP A 25 1.68 14.06 25.00
N ASP A 26 1.37 14.04 26.29
CA ASP A 26 1.35 12.86 27.15
C ASP A 26 0.40 11.81 26.55
N THR A 27 0.95 10.69 26.10
CA THR A 27 0.18 9.51 25.67
C THR A 27 -0.66 9.02 26.85
N PRO A 28 -2.01 9.01 26.74
CA PRO A 28 -2.86 8.49 27.81
C PRO A 28 -2.56 7.00 28.06
N GLU A 29 -2.53 6.60 29.33
CA GLU A 29 -2.33 5.21 29.74
C GLU A 29 -3.50 4.34 29.23
N ILE A 30 -3.21 3.43 28.30
CA ILE A 30 -4.17 2.47 27.76
C ILE A 30 -4.38 1.35 28.80
N ASN A 31 -5.62 1.14 29.21
CA ASN A 31 -5.98 0.08 30.16
C ASN A 31 -5.91 -1.29 29.46
N ASP A 32 -5.11 -2.22 29.99
CA ASP A 32 -4.69 -3.48 29.36
C ASP A 32 -5.78 -4.57 29.30
N GLY A 33 -7.06 -4.19 29.44
CA GLY A 33 -8.23 -5.07 29.29
C GLY A 33 -8.88 -5.01 27.91
N SER A 34 -8.19 -4.41 26.94
CA SER A 34 -8.78 -4.10 25.63
C SER A 34 -8.96 -5.34 24.75
N ILE A 35 -10.17 -5.48 24.20
CA ILE A 35 -10.59 -6.57 23.30
C ILE A 35 -10.08 -6.40 21.86
N LEU A 36 -9.17 -5.46 21.61
CA LEU A 36 -8.70 -5.09 20.27
C LEU A 36 -7.22 -5.41 20.10
N PRO A 37 -6.83 -5.89 18.91
CA PRO A 37 -5.44 -6.08 18.53
C PRO A 37 -4.60 -4.80 18.70
N GLN A 38 -3.31 -4.97 19.01
CA GLN A 38 -2.42 -3.82 19.22
C GLN A 38 -2.11 -3.08 17.92
N THR A 39 -2.00 -3.80 16.81
CA THR A 39 -1.76 -3.27 15.46
C THR A 39 -2.42 -4.19 14.42
N PHE A 40 -2.79 -3.62 13.28
CA PHE A 40 -3.14 -4.33 12.04
C PHE A 40 -2.19 -3.92 10.93
N ALA A 41 -0.89 -4.00 11.21
CA ALA A 41 0.15 -3.60 10.28
C ALA A 41 1.35 -4.52 10.42
N VAL A 42 2.03 -4.74 9.30
CA VAL A 42 3.38 -5.30 9.27
C VAL A 42 4.32 -4.14 8.98
N ASP A 43 5.24 -3.87 9.90
CA ASP A 43 6.24 -2.80 9.72
C ASP A 43 7.22 -3.18 8.60
N ILE A 44 7.40 -2.29 7.63
CA ILE A 44 8.25 -2.53 6.45
C ILE A 44 9.51 -1.65 6.56
N PRO A 45 10.74 -2.19 6.35
CA PRO A 45 11.95 -1.39 6.49
C PRO A 45 12.03 -0.23 5.48
N ASN A 46 12.62 0.89 5.92
CA ASN A 46 12.77 2.11 5.13
C ASN A 46 13.57 1.89 3.84
N ALA A 47 14.48 0.91 3.83
CA ALA A 47 15.21 0.49 2.64
C ALA A 47 14.26 0.19 1.45
N ILE A 48 13.08 -0.38 1.71
CA ILE A 48 12.08 -0.73 0.68
C ILE A 48 10.75 0.04 0.78
N SER A 49 10.52 0.80 1.86
CA SER A 49 9.37 1.71 2.01
C SER A 49 9.84 3.16 2.18
N HIS A 50 9.47 4.08 1.28
CA HIS A 50 9.94 5.47 1.37
C HIS A 50 8.92 6.51 0.91
N GLU A 51 8.82 7.60 1.66
CA GLU A 51 8.13 8.83 1.25
C GLU A 51 8.95 9.52 0.14
N GLY A 52 8.47 9.44 -1.10
CA GLY A 52 9.16 9.99 -2.27
C GLY A 52 9.58 11.45 -2.08
N GLY A 53 10.81 11.78 -2.47
CA GLY A 53 11.33 13.13 -2.45
C GLY A 53 11.53 13.65 -3.87
N LYS A 54 10.82 14.71 -4.27
CA LYS A 54 11.10 15.40 -5.54
C LYS A 54 12.56 15.84 -5.57
N LYS A 55 13.38 15.26 -6.44
CA LYS A 55 14.75 15.74 -6.69
C LYS A 55 15.02 15.95 -8.16
N SER A 56 15.62 17.10 -8.43
CA SER A 56 15.96 17.62 -9.75
C SER A 56 17.07 16.80 -10.41
N ALA A 57 16.89 16.51 -11.70
CA ALA A 57 17.90 15.93 -12.55
C ALA A 57 19.18 16.80 -12.58
N THR A 58 20.29 16.24 -12.11
CA THR A 58 21.63 16.70 -12.44
C THR A 58 22.43 15.56 -13.06
N GLU A 59 22.96 15.89 -14.25
CA GLU A 59 23.89 15.21 -15.15
C GLU A 59 23.56 13.75 -15.54
N ILE A 60 23.21 13.58 -16.82
CA ILE A 60 22.75 12.33 -17.44
C ILE A 60 23.94 11.66 -18.13
N ASP A 61 24.29 10.46 -17.68
CA ASP A 61 24.99 9.45 -18.50
C ASP A 61 24.45 8.02 -18.22
N THR A 62 23.79 7.81 -17.07
CA THR A 62 23.11 6.54 -16.71
C THR A 62 21.77 6.84 -16.04
N LEU A 63 20.75 6.02 -16.31
CA LEU A 63 19.49 6.07 -15.56
C LEU A 63 19.78 5.72 -14.09
N LYS A 64 19.43 6.60 -13.14
CA LYS A 64 19.79 6.39 -11.73
C LYS A 64 18.91 5.28 -11.15
N GLY A 65 19.50 4.35 -10.39
CA GLY A 65 18.75 3.25 -9.78
C GLY A 65 17.64 3.72 -8.86
N ASN A 66 17.83 4.84 -8.14
CA ASN A 66 16.74 5.46 -7.39
C ASN A 66 15.56 5.81 -8.29
N ASP A 67 15.76 6.41 -9.47
CA ASP A 67 14.67 6.75 -10.39
C ASP A 67 13.93 5.51 -10.91
N VAL A 68 14.66 4.39 -11.08
CA VAL A 68 14.12 3.09 -11.55
C VAL A 68 13.21 2.45 -10.50
N TYR A 69 13.65 2.46 -9.23
CA TYR A 69 13.02 1.73 -8.14
C TYR A 69 12.21 2.63 -7.18
N GLU A 70 12.17 3.94 -7.38
CA GLU A 70 11.42 4.88 -6.52
C GLU A 70 9.92 4.57 -6.51
N HIS A 71 9.35 4.25 -7.67
CA HIS A 71 7.93 3.91 -7.79
C HIS A 71 7.58 2.68 -6.95
N LEU A 72 8.43 1.65 -6.93
CA LEU A 72 8.27 0.49 -6.06
C LEU A 72 8.19 0.90 -4.60
N ARG A 73 9.19 1.66 -4.11
CA ARG A 73 9.26 2.06 -2.71
C ARG A 73 8.08 2.94 -2.31
N PHE A 74 7.57 3.74 -3.25
CA PHE A 74 6.35 4.52 -3.08
C PHE A 74 5.11 3.63 -2.97
N PHE A 75 4.93 2.62 -3.83
CA PHE A 75 3.77 1.73 -3.74
C PHE A 75 3.76 0.90 -2.45
N ILE A 76 4.94 0.44 -2.02
CA ILE A 76 5.10 -0.22 -0.73
C ILE A 76 4.69 0.72 0.42
N ARG A 77 5.13 1.99 0.36
CA ARG A 77 4.77 3.01 1.35
C ARG A 77 3.28 3.34 1.35
N VAL A 78 2.62 3.37 0.18
CA VAL A 78 1.16 3.53 0.10
C VAL A 78 0.45 2.38 0.81
N GLY A 79 0.94 1.15 0.63
CA GLY A 79 0.40 -0.01 1.35
C GLY A 79 0.61 0.06 2.86
N GLU A 80 1.81 0.45 3.30
CA GLU A 80 2.15 0.63 4.71
C GLU A 80 1.30 1.72 5.39
N HIS A 81 1.17 2.90 4.77
CA HIS A 81 0.31 3.98 5.29
C HIS A 81 -1.16 3.56 5.41
N GLY A 82 -1.68 2.75 4.48
CA GLY A 82 -3.03 2.21 4.59
C GLY A 82 -3.23 1.40 5.88
N ALA A 83 -2.20 0.68 6.33
CA ALA A 83 -2.22 -0.08 7.57
C ALA A 83 -2.01 0.79 8.82
N GLU A 84 -1.19 1.87 8.72
CA GLU A 84 -1.04 2.87 9.78
C GLU A 84 -2.40 3.51 10.15
N ILE A 85 -3.24 3.85 9.14
CA ILE A 85 -4.59 4.39 9.35
C ILE A 85 -5.46 3.42 10.17
N VAL A 86 -5.39 2.12 9.87
CA VAL A 86 -6.12 1.09 10.61
C VAL A 86 -5.57 0.95 12.03
N GLY A 87 -4.25 1.06 12.20
CA GLY A 87 -3.60 1.08 13.52
C GLY A 87 -4.07 2.23 14.40
N GLU A 88 -4.17 3.45 13.86
CA GLU A 88 -4.72 4.61 14.57
C GLU A 88 -6.21 4.41 14.90
N LEU A 89 -6.99 3.82 13.99
CA LEU A 89 -8.38 3.48 14.26
C LEU A 89 -8.50 2.51 15.45
N LEU A 90 -7.68 1.46 15.48
CA LEU A 90 -7.65 0.53 16.60
C LEU A 90 -7.30 1.27 17.90
N LYS A 91 -6.25 2.10 17.90
CA LYS A 91 -5.89 2.90 19.09
C LYS A 91 -7.05 3.75 19.58
N ALA A 92 -7.80 4.39 18.67
CA ALA A 92 -9.00 5.15 19.02
C ALA A 92 -10.07 4.24 19.63
N ILE A 93 -10.44 3.14 18.99
CA ILE A 93 -11.45 2.20 19.50
C ILE A 93 -11.05 1.68 20.91
N ARG A 94 -9.75 1.48 21.17
CA ARG A 94 -9.21 1.13 22.51
C ARG A 94 -9.34 2.25 23.52
N LEU A 95 -8.91 3.47 23.16
CA LEU A 95 -8.93 4.64 24.04
C LEU A 95 -10.36 4.96 24.54
N TYR A 96 -11.35 4.73 23.69
CA TYR A 96 -12.74 5.02 23.99
C TYR A 96 -13.55 3.82 24.46
N GLU A 97 -12.87 2.70 24.76
CA GLU A 97 -13.46 1.49 25.30
C GLU A 97 -14.66 0.98 24.48
N ILE A 98 -14.58 1.06 23.15
CA ILE A 98 -15.57 0.46 22.25
C ILE A 98 -15.34 -1.06 22.29
N ASN A 99 -15.85 -1.70 23.34
CA ASN A 99 -15.53 -3.06 23.74
C ASN A 99 -16.76 -3.98 23.90
N GLU A 100 -17.94 -3.48 23.53
CA GLU A 100 -19.20 -4.21 23.52
C GLU A 100 -20.08 -3.71 22.37
N PRO A 101 -21.11 -4.48 21.95
CA PRO A 101 -22.09 -3.99 20.98
C PRO A 101 -22.68 -2.65 21.41
N MET A 102 -22.48 -1.64 20.59
CA MET A 102 -22.88 -0.26 20.92
C MET A 102 -23.24 0.51 19.66
N GLU A 103 -23.97 1.61 19.87
CA GLU A 103 -24.44 2.50 18.81
C GLU A 103 -24.22 3.94 19.25
N VAL A 104 -23.55 4.73 18.42
CA VAL A 104 -23.18 6.13 18.72
C VAL A 104 -23.37 6.97 17.47
N THR A 105 -23.99 8.14 17.65
CA THR A 105 -24.06 9.18 16.60
C THR A 105 -23.27 10.40 17.04
N PHE A 106 -22.45 10.94 16.14
CA PHE A 106 -21.65 12.14 16.39
C PHE A 106 -21.58 13.02 15.13
N GLU A 107 -21.24 14.29 15.32
CA GLU A 107 -20.93 15.21 14.22
C GLU A 107 -19.41 15.20 14.04
N SER A 108 -18.95 14.97 12.82
CA SER A 108 -17.54 14.99 12.44
C SER A 108 -17.03 16.42 12.46
N ASP A 109 -15.88 16.66 13.10
CA ASP A 109 -15.28 18.00 13.16
C ASP A 109 -14.65 18.42 11.82
N ASP A 110 -14.43 17.47 10.91
CA ASP A 110 -13.64 17.67 9.69
C ASP A 110 -14.50 18.08 8.49
N ASP A 111 -15.66 17.43 8.34
CA ASP A 111 -16.63 17.73 7.28
C ASP A 111 -17.96 18.28 7.82
N GLY A 112 -18.14 18.35 9.14
CA GLY A 112 -19.38 18.81 9.78
C GLY A 112 -20.57 17.87 9.61
N ARG A 113 -20.36 16.66 9.07
CA ARG A 113 -21.44 15.70 8.79
C ARG A 113 -21.69 14.77 9.95
N VAL A 114 -22.92 14.28 10.04
CA VAL A 114 -23.30 13.34 11.10
C VAL A 114 -22.84 11.94 10.72
N LYS A 115 -22.03 11.33 11.58
CA LYS A 115 -21.55 9.97 11.45
C LYS A 115 -22.26 9.06 12.45
N HIS A 116 -22.56 7.84 12.01
CA HIS A 116 -23.23 6.83 12.78
C HIS A 116 -22.36 5.58 12.92
N LEU A 117 -21.98 5.24 14.15
CA LEU A 117 -21.12 4.12 14.49
C LEU A 117 -21.94 3.02 15.16
N VAL A 118 -21.79 1.79 14.66
CA VAL A 118 -22.44 0.60 15.21
C VAL A 118 -21.41 -0.52 15.38
N VAL A 119 -21.41 -1.16 16.54
CA VAL A 119 -20.64 -2.38 16.82
C VAL A 119 -21.59 -3.54 17.09
N VAL A 120 -21.34 -4.67 16.44
CA VAL A 120 -22.11 -5.91 16.60
C VAL A 120 -21.16 -7.10 16.78
N GLU A 121 -21.65 -8.14 17.44
CA GLU A 121 -20.95 -9.43 17.59
C GLU A 121 -21.40 -10.44 16.54
N ASN A 122 -20.57 -11.47 16.32
CA ASN A 122 -20.89 -12.65 15.50
C ASN A 122 -21.33 -12.28 14.08
N SER A 123 -20.53 -11.46 13.40
CA SER A 123 -20.86 -10.96 12.07
C SER A 123 -20.24 -11.82 10.97
N ASP A 124 -21.06 -12.27 10.02
CA ASP A 124 -20.57 -13.01 8.86
C ASP A 124 -20.08 -12.09 7.74
N TYR A 125 -18.83 -12.25 7.31
CA TYR A 125 -18.27 -11.57 6.14
C TYR A 125 -17.20 -12.44 5.48
N ASP A 126 -17.13 -12.40 4.14
CA ASP A 126 -16.15 -13.15 3.34
C ASP A 126 -16.09 -14.67 3.64
N GLY A 127 -17.27 -15.26 3.85
CA GLY A 127 -17.42 -16.70 4.13
C GLY A 127 -17.04 -17.11 5.56
N ARG A 128 -16.84 -16.15 6.46
CA ARG A 128 -16.36 -16.37 7.83
C ARG A 128 -17.19 -15.59 8.86
N SER A 129 -17.39 -16.18 10.04
CA SER A 129 -17.93 -15.47 11.21
C SER A 129 -16.78 -14.80 11.95
N TRP A 130 -16.90 -13.48 12.13
CA TRP A 130 -15.99 -12.65 12.89
C TRP A 130 -16.55 -12.41 14.29
N GLU A 131 -15.66 -12.31 15.28
CA GLU A 131 -16.06 -12.05 16.65
C GLU A 131 -16.81 -10.72 16.78
N PHE A 132 -16.31 -9.68 16.12
CA PHE A 132 -16.91 -8.35 16.11
C PHE A 132 -16.89 -7.71 14.73
N GLN A 133 -17.85 -6.82 14.49
CA GLN A 133 -17.88 -5.87 13.39
C GLN A 133 -18.15 -4.48 13.93
N LEU A 134 -17.38 -3.50 13.47
CA LEU A 134 -17.66 -2.07 13.61
C LEU A 134 -18.03 -1.52 12.23
N THR A 135 -19.02 -0.64 12.16
CA THR A 135 -19.40 0.08 10.94
C THR A 135 -19.61 1.55 11.26
N ILE A 136 -19.00 2.42 10.47
CA ILE A 136 -19.24 3.86 10.49
C ILE A 136 -19.90 4.25 9.18
N THR A 137 -21.01 4.97 9.27
CA THR A 137 -21.82 5.43 8.16
C THR A 137 -21.94 6.95 8.20
N ASP A 138 -21.77 7.61 7.06
CA ASP A 138 -22.14 8.99 6.84
C ASP A 138 -23.66 9.09 6.63
N VAL A 139 -24.36 9.67 7.59
CA VAL A 139 -25.84 9.68 7.63
C VAL A 139 -26.42 10.41 6.42
N ASP A 140 -25.75 11.46 5.96
CA ASP A 140 -26.19 12.24 4.80
C ASP A 140 -26.04 11.48 3.48
N SER A 141 -25.23 10.42 3.47
CA SER A 141 -24.90 9.59 2.32
C SER A 141 -25.58 8.21 2.34
N GLU A 142 -26.46 7.92 3.31
CA GLU A 142 -27.13 6.61 3.44
C GLU A 142 -27.95 6.18 2.22
N GLY A 143 -28.36 7.14 1.38
CA GLY A 143 -29.08 6.89 0.13
C GLY A 143 -28.21 6.39 -1.03
N ASN A 144 -26.88 6.39 -0.88
CA ASN A 144 -25.94 5.95 -1.91
C ASN A 144 -25.89 4.41 -2.01
N GLU A 145 -25.34 3.88 -3.10
CA GLU A 145 -25.28 2.42 -3.34
C GLU A 145 -24.45 1.67 -2.29
N ASP A 146 -23.46 2.33 -1.68
CA ASP A 146 -22.65 1.82 -0.58
C ASP A 146 -23.35 1.93 0.79
N GLY A 147 -24.54 2.53 0.84
CA GLY A 147 -25.30 2.82 2.05
C GLY A 147 -24.66 3.90 2.93
N GLY A 148 -23.83 4.78 2.36
CA GLY A 148 -23.11 5.83 3.08
C GLY A 148 -21.97 5.32 3.95
N LYS A 149 -21.59 4.04 3.83
CA LYS A 149 -20.57 3.43 4.68
C LYS A 149 -19.22 4.11 4.43
N ALA A 150 -18.63 4.60 5.50
CA ALA A 150 -17.30 5.21 5.52
C ALA A 150 -16.23 4.18 5.89
N LEU A 151 -16.56 3.32 6.86
CA LEU A 151 -15.64 2.34 7.40
C LEU A 151 -16.35 1.07 7.84
N GLN A 152 -15.72 -0.09 7.61
CA GLN A 152 -16.06 -1.34 8.28
C GLN A 152 -14.80 -2.01 8.80
N LEU A 153 -14.85 -2.47 10.05
CA LEU A 153 -13.79 -3.24 10.67
C LEU A 153 -14.35 -4.56 11.16
N PHE A 154 -13.69 -5.66 10.85
CA PHE A 154 -13.97 -6.99 11.38
C PHE A 154 -12.74 -7.48 12.11
N TRP A 155 -12.89 -8.13 13.26
CA TRP A 155 -11.74 -8.68 13.98
C TRP A 155 -12.07 -9.88 14.87
N ASP A 156 -11.03 -10.67 15.13
CA ASP A 156 -10.97 -11.67 16.19
C ASP A 156 -9.78 -11.40 17.10
N ARG A 157 -9.89 -11.86 18.34
CA ARG A 157 -8.85 -11.65 19.36
C ARG A 157 -7.81 -12.75 19.45
N ASP A 158 -8.20 -13.99 19.13
CA ASP A 158 -7.33 -15.15 19.26
C ASP A 158 -7.66 -16.22 18.20
N PRO A 159 -6.73 -16.50 17.27
CA PRO A 159 -5.58 -15.66 16.92
C PRO A 159 -6.03 -14.29 16.39
N ILE A 160 -5.15 -13.29 16.50
CA ILE A 160 -5.42 -11.92 16.04
C ILE A 160 -5.58 -11.93 14.52
N ARG A 161 -6.76 -11.49 14.08
CA ARG A 161 -7.10 -11.31 12.66
C ARG A 161 -7.99 -10.09 12.50
N GLY A 162 -7.93 -9.45 11.34
CA GLY A 162 -8.87 -8.40 11.02
C GLY A 162 -8.97 -8.05 9.56
N ILE A 163 -10.09 -7.44 9.19
CA ILE A 163 -10.32 -6.82 7.89
C ILE A 163 -10.82 -5.41 8.13
N ALA A 164 -10.14 -4.43 7.56
CA ALA A 164 -10.59 -3.06 7.50
C ALA A 164 -10.97 -2.69 6.07
N LEU A 165 -12.12 -2.06 5.89
CA LEU A 165 -12.62 -1.50 4.64
C LEU A 165 -12.86 -0.01 4.86
N LEU A 166 -12.37 0.83 3.96
CA LEU A 166 -12.46 2.29 4.07
C LEU A 166 -12.85 2.89 2.72
N LYS A 167 -13.69 3.92 2.77
CA LYS A 167 -14.03 4.78 1.63
C LYS A 167 -13.82 6.25 2.02
N PRO A 168 -12.70 6.88 1.62
CA PRO A 168 -12.31 8.21 2.08
C PRO A 168 -13.39 9.28 1.89
N SER A 169 -14.06 9.30 0.74
CA SER A 169 -15.10 10.31 0.44
C SER A 169 -16.25 10.33 1.44
N ASN A 170 -16.54 9.20 2.10
CA ASN A 170 -17.60 9.10 3.11
C ASN A 170 -17.06 9.38 4.52
N ILE A 171 -15.74 9.28 4.72
CA ILE A 171 -15.06 9.65 5.96
C ILE A 171 -15.00 11.17 6.08
N ASP A 172 -14.47 11.84 5.05
CA ASP A 172 -14.34 13.29 4.97
C ASP A 172 -14.68 13.76 3.55
N ASP A 173 -15.91 14.22 3.35
CA ASP A 173 -16.36 14.68 2.04
C ASP A 173 -15.72 16.01 1.61
N VAL A 174 -15.29 16.84 2.58
CA VAL A 174 -14.73 18.16 2.30
C VAL A 174 -13.32 18.04 1.72
N ASN A 175 -12.49 17.17 2.30
CA ASN A 175 -11.10 16.99 1.88
C ASN A 175 -10.93 15.86 0.86
N ASP A 176 -11.74 14.79 0.96
CA ASP A 176 -11.58 13.58 0.15
C ASP A 176 -12.74 13.32 -0.83
N GLY A 177 -13.64 14.29 -1.03
CA GLY A 177 -14.76 14.16 -1.97
C GLY A 177 -14.34 13.80 -3.40
N GLU A 178 -13.14 14.22 -3.83
CA GLU A 178 -12.59 13.89 -5.16
C GLU A 178 -12.16 12.42 -5.30
N MET A 179 -12.00 11.70 -4.19
CA MET A 179 -11.65 10.27 -4.20
C MET A 179 -12.82 9.39 -4.67
N ASN A 180 -14.06 9.91 -4.67
CA ASN A 180 -15.25 9.30 -5.25
C ASN A 180 -15.43 7.81 -4.89
N ASP A 181 -15.12 6.90 -5.83
CA ASP A 181 -15.31 5.45 -5.69
C ASP A 181 -14.09 4.73 -5.08
N ALA A 182 -13.06 5.47 -4.68
CA ALA A 182 -11.86 4.90 -4.10
C ALA A 182 -12.19 4.14 -2.81
N MET A 183 -11.72 2.91 -2.73
CA MET A 183 -11.86 2.05 -1.57
C MET A 183 -10.53 1.38 -1.24
N PHE A 184 -10.33 1.16 0.05
CA PHE A 184 -9.17 0.50 0.61
C PHE A 184 -9.63 -0.70 1.42
N ARG A 185 -8.95 -1.84 1.27
CA ARG A 185 -9.13 -3.01 2.12
C ARG A 185 -7.77 -3.45 2.67
N ILE A 186 -7.71 -3.68 3.97
CA ILE A 186 -6.53 -4.18 4.66
C ILE A 186 -6.92 -5.43 5.43
N ASP A 187 -6.33 -6.57 5.10
CA ASP A 187 -6.49 -7.81 5.85
C ASP A 187 -5.21 -8.08 6.64
N TYR A 188 -5.35 -8.38 7.92
CA TYR A 188 -4.24 -8.73 8.82
C TYR A 188 -4.49 -10.08 9.48
N SER A 189 -3.43 -10.88 9.66
CA SER A 189 -3.52 -12.18 10.33
C SER A 189 -2.19 -12.58 10.96
N GLU A 190 -2.23 -13.02 12.23
CA GLU A 190 -1.16 -13.76 12.92
C GLU A 190 -1.36 -15.29 12.83
N ASP A 191 -2.41 -15.72 12.12
CA ASP A 191 -2.75 -17.12 11.88
C ASP A 191 -2.23 -17.56 10.51
N ASP A 192 -0.90 -17.57 10.34
CA ASP A 192 -0.24 -18.04 9.11
C ASP A 192 0.80 -19.14 9.43
N PRO A 193 0.88 -20.22 8.62
CA PRO A 193 1.83 -21.31 8.87
C PRO A 193 3.30 -20.97 8.53
N PHE A 194 3.55 -19.90 7.77
CA PHE A 194 4.88 -19.52 7.26
C PHE A 194 5.43 -18.25 7.89
N TYR A 195 4.55 -17.30 8.20
CA TYR A 195 4.85 -15.97 8.72
C TYR A 195 4.30 -15.79 10.14
N ASP A 196 4.98 -14.97 10.93
CA ASP A 196 4.52 -14.56 12.27
C ASP A 196 3.33 -13.59 12.17
N ALA A 197 3.29 -12.78 11.11
CA ALA A 197 2.19 -11.90 10.77
C ALA A 197 2.14 -11.67 9.27
N THR A 198 0.93 -11.51 8.73
CA THR A 198 0.69 -11.20 7.32
C THR A 198 -0.25 -10.01 7.18
N MET A 199 -0.05 -9.27 6.10
CA MET A 199 -0.85 -8.12 5.73
C MET A 199 -1.13 -8.14 4.22
N MET A 200 -2.38 -7.94 3.86
CA MET A 200 -2.83 -7.80 2.48
C MET A 200 -3.49 -6.44 2.30
N VAL A 201 -3.01 -5.67 1.34
CA VAL A 201 -3.56 -4.36 1.01
C VAL A 201 -4.16 -4.37 -0.37
N TYR A 202 -5.37 -3.85 -0.48
CA TYR A 202 -6.11 -3.67 -1.72
C TYR A 202 -6.51 -2.20 -1.83
N VAL A 203 -6.28 -1.61 -3.00
CA VAL A 203 -6.73 -0.28 -3.35
C VAL A 203 -7.44 -0.37 -4.68
N ALA A 204 -8.67 0.14 -4.77
CA ALA A 204 -9.45 0.09 -6.00
C ALA A 204 -10.28 1.36 -6.17
N GLY A 205 -10.66 1.67 -7.41
CA GLY A 205 -11.56 2.79 -7.71
C GLY A 205 -10.91 4.17 -7.58
N LEU A 206 -9.58 4.27 -7.58
CA LEU A 206 -8.90 5.55 -7.55
C LEU A 206 -9.29 6.40 -8.78
N PRO A 207 -9.45 7.73 -8.60
CA PRO A 207 -9.76 8.63 -9.71
C PRO A 207 -8.75 8.51 -10.84
N MET A 208 -9.24 8.49 -12.07
CA MET A 208 -8.41 8.46 -13.28
C MET A 208 -8.47 9.81 -13.99
N PRO A 209 -7.59 10.77 -13.62
CA PRO A 209 -7.48 12.07 -14.26
C PRO A 209 -7.08 11.96 -15.75
N ASN A 210 -7.10 13.10 -16.43
CA ASN A 210 -6.71 13.17 -17.83
C ASN A 210 -5.27 12.65 -18.01
N PRO A 211 -5.01 11.70 -18.95
CA PRO A 211 -3.65 11.19 -19.21
C PRO A 211 -2.61 12.27 -19.56
N LEU A 212 -3.04 13.44 -20.05
CA LEU A 212 -2.15 14.57 -20.34
C LEU A 212 -1.74 15.35 -19.09
N GLU A 213 -2.52 15.27 -18.02
CA GLU A 213 -2.27 15.92 -16.74
C GLU A 213 -1.51 14.97 -15.81
N GLU A 214 -2.00 13.73 -15.70
CA GLU A 214 -1.41 12.68 -14.88
C GLU A 214 -1.31 11.35 -15.65
N PRO A 215 -0.24 11.18 -16.46
CA PRO A 215 -0.05 9.97 -17.26
C PRO A 215 0.20 8.73 -16.40
N TYR A 216 0.75 8.88 -15.20
CA TYR A 216 1.09 7.75 -14.32
C TYR A 216 0.08 7.50 -13.20
N ALA A 217 -1.15 8.02 -13.33
CA ALA A 217 -2.22 7.79 -12.36
C ALA A 217 -2.44 6.29 -12.11
N MET A 218 -2.57 5.92 -10.84
CA MET A 218 -2.81 4.56 -10.38
C MET A 218 -4.31 4.34 -10.24
N LYS A 219 -4.83 3.28 -10.86
CA LYS A 219 -6.25 2.90 -10.75
C LYS A 219 -6.51 1.96 -9.58
N ALA A 220 -5.62 0.99 -9.40
CA ALA A 220 -5.76 -0.07 -8.43
C ALA A 220 -4.40 -0.63 -8.01
N MET A 221 -4.34 -1.23 -6.83
CA MET A 221 -3.15 -1.90 -6.30
C MET A 221 -3.55 -3.10 -5.46
N LYS A 222 -2.74 -4.16 -5.50
CA LYS A 222 -2.78 -5.26 -4.55
C LYS A 222 -1.37 -5.57 -4.07
N MET A 223 -1.21 -5.69 -2.76
CA MET A 223 0.09 -5.96 -2.12
C MET A 223 -0.06 -6.95 -0.97
N PHE A 224 0.94 -7.80 -0.80
CA PHE A 224 1.15 -8.64 0.37
C PHE A 224 2.42 -8.21 1.09
N ALA A 225 2.42 -8.26 2.42
CA ALA A 225 3.61 -8.24 3.27
C ALA A 225 3.52 -9.36 4.31
N GLY A 226 4.59 -10.14 4.46
CA GLY A 226 4.69 -11.23 5.43
C GLY A 226 5.94 -11.06 6.29
N LYS A 227 5.77 -11.06 7.62
CA LYS A 227 6.86 -10.96 8.60
C LYS A 227 7.28 -12.32 9.12
N LYS A 228 8.59 -12.58 9.15
CA LYS A 228 9.18 -13.78 9.76
C LYS A 228 10.46 -13.42 10.49
N GLY A 229 10.40 -13.35 11.82
CA GLY A 229 11.45 -12.74 12.63
C GLY A 229 11.71 -11.31 12.16
N ASP A 230 12.95 -11.03 11.76
CA ASP A 230 13.39 -9.71 11.29
C ASP A 230 13.25 -9.51 9.77
N ILE A 231 12.73 -10.52 9.05
CA ILE A 231 12.63 -10.50 7.58
C ILE A 231 11.19 -10.22 7.17
N ILE A 232 11.03 -9.29 6.23
CA ILE A 232 9.75 -8.92 5.62
C ILE A 232 9.80 -9.28 4.13
N ASP A 233 8.91 -10.18 3.71
CA ASP A 233 8.70 -10.48 2.30
C ASP A 233 7.53 -9.65 1.77
N VAL A 234 7.70 -9.00 0.63
CA VAL A 234 6.69 -8.15 0.01
C VAL A 234 6.53 -8.56 -1.44
N TYR A 235 5.29 -8.63 -1.92
CA TYR A 235 5.04 -8.70 -3.36
C TYR A 235 3.72 -8.03 -3.70
N GLY A 236 3.63 -7.50 -4.91
CA GLY A 236 2.49 -6.70 -5.27
C GLY A 236 2.45 -6.35 -6.74
N ASN A 237 1.37 -5.68 -7.11
CA ASN A 237 1.15 -5.20 -8.44
C ASN A 237 0.23 -3.96 -8.39
N SER A 238 0.57 -2.90 -9.11
CA SER A 238 -0.26 -1.71 -9.30
C SER A 238 -0.63 -1.53 -10.78
N ASP A 239 -1.86 -1.09 -11.05
CA ASP A 239 -2.39 -0.84 -12.40
C ASP A 239 -2.38 0.63 -12.76
N HIS A 240 -1.73 0.98 -13.87
CA HIS A 240 -1.63 2.35 -14.37
C HIS A 240 -2.06 2.44 -15.84
N PRO A 241 -3.38 2.47 -16.12
CA PRO A 241 -3.91 2.41 -17.48
C PRO A 241 -3.48 3.55 -18.41
N ASN A 242 -3.13 4.71 -17.84
CA ASN A 242 -2.71 5.89 -18.59
C ASN A 242 -1.21 5.89 -18.90
N ALA A 243 -0.43 5.03 -18.23
CA ALA A 243 1.02 5.14 -18.21
C ALA A 243 1.62 4.79 -19.56
N LEU A 244 2.56 5.62 -20.00
CA LEU A 244 3.32 5.44 -21.23
C LEU A 244 4.80 5.74 -20.92
N LEU A 245 5.68 4.80 -21.23
CA LEU A 245 7.12 4.93 -20.95
C LEU A 245 7.84 5.78 -22.01
N ILE A 246 8.13 5.20 -23.17
CA ILE A 246 8.87 5.87 -24.25
C ILE A 246 8.05 5.83 -25.53
N SER A 247 7.66 4.63 -25.94
CA SER A 247 6.81 4.41 -27.10
C SER A 247 6.07 3.11 -26.92
N GLY A 248 4.77 3.11 -27.12
CA GLY A 248 3.99 1.90 -26.95
C GLY A 248 2.51 2.18 -26.82
N ASN A 249 1.81 1.12 -26.44
CA ASN A 249 0.43 1.24 -26.00
C ASN A 249 0.43 1.73 -24.55
N PRO A 250 -0.43 2.69 -24.19
CA PRO A 250 -0.60 3.07 -22.80
C PRO A 250 -1.13 1.89 -22.00
N GLY A 251 -0.81 1.88 -20.70
CA GLY A 251 -1.30 0.88 -19.75
C GLY A 251 -0.27 -0.21 -19.46
N PHE A 252 0.48 0.00 -18.39
CA PHE A 252 1.32 -1.02 -17.80
C PHE A 252 1.23 -0.96 -16.29
N ASN A 253 1.69 -2.04 -15.66
CA ASN A 253 1.66 -2.21 -14.24
C ASN A 253 3.07 -2.12 -13.67
N TRP A 254 3.20 -1.82 -12.38
CA TRP A 254 4.41 -2.14 -11.64
C TRP A 254 4.19 -3.43 -10.89
N ALA A 255 4.70 -4.53 -11.42
CA ALA A 255 4.70 -5.84 -10.77
C ALA A 255 6.01 -6.01 -10.00
N PHE A 256 5.95 -6.37 -8.72
CA PHE A 256 7.15 -6.36 -7.88
C PHE A 256 7.18 -7.45 -6.82
N VAL A 257 8.41 -7.75 -6.41
CA VAL A 257 8.75 -8.55 -5.24
C VAL A 257 9.90 -7.85 -4.50
N ALA A 258 9.93 -7.96 -3.19
CA ALA A 258 11.00 -7.46 -2.36
C ALA A 258 11.16 -8.32 -1.10
N ALA A 259 12.37 -8.34 -0.56
CA ALA A 259 12.66 -8.85 0.78
C ALA A 259 13.46 -7.79 1.53
N GLY A 260 13.09 -7.54 2.78
CA GLY A 260 13.74 -6.56 3.65
C GLY A 260 14.17 -7.16 4.97
N ASN A 261 15.18 -6.56 5.61
CA ASN A 261 15.55 -6.86 6.99
C ASN A 261 15.33 -5.62 7.85
N GLU A 262 14.44 -5.73 8.84
CA GLU A 262 14.03 -4.63 9.72
C GLU A 262 15.20 -4.10 10.56
N VAL A 263 15.99 -5.00 11.15
CA VAL A 263 17.06 -4.64 12.09
C VAL A 263 18.27 -4.02 11.38
N LYS A 264 18.61 -4.52 10.19
CA LYS A 264 19.74 -4.06 9.39
C LYS A 264 19.37 -2.90 8.45
N ASP A 265 18.08 -2.65 8.24
CA ASP A 265 17.54 -1.71 7.26
C ASP A 265 18.15 -1.94 5.86
N LEU A 266 18.03 -3.18 5.39
CA LEU A 266 18.49 -3.63 4.07
C LEU A 266 17.32 -4.10 3.24
N GLY A 267 17.43 -4.00 1.92
CA GLY A 267 16.39 -4.43 0.99
C GLY A 267 16.95 -5.00 -0.31
N VAL A 268 16.21 -5.95 -0.88
CA VAL A 268 16.43 -6.46 -2.24
C VAL A 268 15.09 -6.51 -2.95
N ALA A 269 15.03 -6.09 -4.22
CA ALA A 269 13.78 -6.11 -4.98
C ALA A 269 13.96 -6.39 -6.47
N GLU A 270 12.90 -6.89 -7.10
CA GLU A 270 12.77 -7.01 -8.56
C GLU A 270 11.48 -6.33 -9.01
N VAL A 271 11.55 -5.68 -10.19
CA VAL A 271 10.42 -4.95 -10.77
C VAL A 271 10.25 -5.32 -12.23
N GLY A 272 9.00 -5.57 -12.60
CA GLY A 272 8.55 -5.76 -13.97
C GLY A 272 7.48 -4.74 -14.35
N LEU A 273 7.41 -4.45 -15.65
CA LEU A 273 6.46 -3.53 -16.28
C LEU A 273 5.54 -4.25 -17.29
N PRO A 274 4.74 -5.24 -16.85
CA PRO A 274 3.82 -5.95 -17.74
C PRO A 274 2.64 -5.06 -18.15
N PRO A 275 2.05 -5.26 -19.35
CA PRO A 275 0.81 -4.58 -19.74
C PRO A 275 -0.34 -4.84 -18.76
N SER A 276 -1.19 -3.84 -18.51
CA SER A 276 -2.32 -3.94 -17.57
C SER A 276 -3.32 -5.05 -17.89
N ASN A 277 -3.47 -5.37 -19.18
CA ASN A 277 -4.40 -6.39 -19.65
C ASN A 277 -3.78 -7.80 -19.74
N LEU A 278 -2.52 -7.97 -19.33
CA LEU A 278 -1.82 -9.23 -19.39
C LEU A 278 -2.42 -10.21 -18.36
N ASP A 279 -2.91 -11.34 -18.86
CA ASP A 279 -3.45 -12.45 -18.05
C ASP A 279 -2.39 -13.55 -17.88
N GLU A 280 -1.34 -13.23 -17.11
CA GLU A 280 -0.20 -14.11 -16.91
C GLU A 280 0.37 -13.90 -15.50
N PRO A 281 0.30 -14.90 -14.60
CA PRO A 281 0.79 -14.76 -13.24
C PRO A 281 2.26 -15.18 -13.07
N SER A 282 2.92 -15.78 -14.06
CA SER A 282 4.23 -16.39 -13.81
C SER A 282 5.35 -15.35 -13.62
N ARG A 283 6.14 -15.56 -12.56
CA ARG A 283 7.36 -14.79 -12.28
C ARG A 283 8.27 -14.64 -13.51
N SER A 284 8.52 -15.74 -14.23
CA SER A 284 9.40 -15.73 -15.41
C SER A 284 8.93 -14.78 -16.52
N LYS A 285 7.62 -14.53 -16.61
CA LYS A 285 7.05 -13.57 -17.53
C LYS A 285 7.04 -12.18 -16.91
N LEU A 286 6.52 -12.03 -15.70
CA LEU A 286 6.33 -10.73 -15.06
C LEU A 286 7.65 -10.04 -14.71
N LEU A 287 8.60 -10.75 -14.12
CA LEU A 287 9.89 -10.21 -13.66
C LEU A 287 11.06 -10.56 -14.59
N GLY A 288 10.90 -11.60 -15.42
CA GLY A 288 11.88 -11.94 -16.46
C GLY A 288 11.62 -11.17 -17.76
N TYR A 289 10.66 -11.62 -18.57
CA TYR A 289 10.37 -10.99 -19.86
C TYR A 289 9.94 -9.53 -19.74
N TYR A 290 9.10 -9.21 -18.77
CA TYR A 290 8.66 -7.86 -18.47
C TYR A 290 9.52 -7.16 -17.42
N GLY A 291 10.70 -7.68 -17.06
CA GLY A 291 11.64 -6.98 -16.18
C GLY A 291 11.94 -5.56 -16.69
N ILE A 292 12.09 -4.59 -15.78
CA ILE A 292 12.19 -3.17 -16.11
C ILE A 292 13.27 -2.85 -17.15
N GLY A 293 14.47 -3.44 -17.02
CA GLY A 293 15.56 -3.29 -18.00
C GLY A 293 15.21 -3.85 -19.38
N GLU A 294 14.60 -5.03 -19.41
CA GLU A 294 14.16 -5.70 -20.66
C GLU A 294 13.07 -4.90 -21.38
N VAL A 295 12.15 -4.29 -20.64
CA VAL A 295 11.11 -3.42 -21.20
C VAL A 295 11.72 -2.15 -21.77
N PHE A 296 12.57 -1.45 -21.01
CA PHE A 296 13.23 -0.23 -21.48
C PHE A 296 14.10 -0.49 -22.71
N GLU A 297 14.89 -1.57 -22.71
CA GLU A 297 15.71 -1.94 -23.87
C GLU A 297 14.85 -2.13 -25.13
N ARG A 298 13.74 -2.86 -25.02
CA ARG A 298 12.82 -3.08 -26.15
C ARG A 298 12.20 -1.80 -26.65
N GLU A 299 11.74 -0.92 -25.77
CA GLU A 299 11.14 0.35 -26.16
C GLU A 299 12.15 1.31 -26.80
N ILE A 300 13.36 1.43 -26.23
CA ILE A 300 14.44 2.24 -26.82
C ILE A 300 14.76 1.74 -28.24
N LYS A 301 14.89 0.42 -28.42
CA LYS A 301 15.15 -0.18 -29.73
C LYS A 301 13.99 0.00 -30.71
N ALA A 302 12.74 0.05 -30.23
CA ALA A 302 11.58 0.27 -31.07
C ALA A 302 11.58 1.69 -31.67
N VAL A 303 12.00 2.70 -30.90
CA VAL A 303 12.05 4.10 -31.38
C VAL A 303 13.30 4.40 -32.20
N TRP A 304 14.47 3.99 -31.72
CA TRP A 304 15.76 4.41 -32.25
C TRP A 304 16.55 3.27 -32.91
N GLY A 305 15.87 2.21 -33.33
CA GLY A 305 16.48 1.00 -33.88
C GLY A 305 17.55 1.28 -34.94
N GLY A 306 18.76 0.75 -34.71
CA GLY A 306 19.92 0.90 -35.60
C GLY A 306 20.69 2.21 -35.51
N LEU A 307 20.20 3.20 -34.75
CA LEU A 307 20.88 4.50 -34.53
C LEU A 307 21.73 4.52 -33.25
N ILE A 308 21.39 3.66 -32.28
CA ILE A 308 22.04 3.56 -30.97
C ILE A 308 22.71 2.18 -30.87
N SER A 309 23.98 2.14 -30.45
CA SER A 309 24.70 0.88 -30.25
C SER A 309 24.23 0.15 -28.99
N GLN A 310 24.28 -1.18 -28.98
CA GLN A 310 23.94 -1.97 -27.79
C GLN A 310 24.73 -1.54 -26.56
N SER A 311 26.03 -1.26 -26.72
CA SER A 311 26.89 -0.81 -25.62
C SER A 311 26.41 0.48 -24.94
N LEU A 312 25.76 1.37 -25.70
CA LEU A 312 25.22 2.62 -25.16
C LEU A 312 23.91 2.37 -24.42
N ILE A 313 23.09 1.44 -24.91
CA ILE A 313 21.86 1.00 -24.23
C ILE A 313 22.22 0.31 -22.91
N ASP A 314 23.17 -0.63 -22.94
CA ASP A 314 23.62 -1.36 -21.74
C ASP A 314 24.19 -0.41 -20.69
N ALA A 315 24.98 0.58 -21.12
CA ALA A 315 25.53 1.60 -20.23
C ALA A 315 24.43 2.49 -19.61
N TYR A 316 23.44 2.89 -20.42
CA TYR A 316 22.32 3.72 -19.95
C TYR A 316 21.42 2.96 -18.96
N LEU A 317 21.17 1.68 -19.23
CA LEU A 317 20.28 0.81 -18.46
C LEU A 317 21.00 0.01 -17.34
N TYR A 318 22.28 0.27 -17.08
CA TYR A 318 23.08 -0.51 -16.13
C TYR A 318 22.40 -0.72 -14.77
N ASN A 319 21.77 0.32 -14.21
CA ASN A 319 21.10 0.27 -12.91
C ASN A 319 19.71 -0.40 -12.93
N THR A 320 19.25 -0.88 -14.09
CA THR A 320 17.96 -1.58 -14.22
C THR A 320 18.09 -3.10 -14.10
N ALA A 321 19.32 -3.61 -13.99
CA ALA A 321 19.57 -5.03 -13.78
C ALA A 321 18.93 -5.50 -12.45
N ALA A 322 18.24 -6.63 -12.51
CA ALA A 322 17.59 -7.24 -11.37
C ALA A 322 18.53 -8.25 -10.66
N PRO A 323 18.49 -8.37 -9.33
CA PRO A 323 17.69 -7.53 -8.42
C PRO A 323 18.37 -6.18 -8.13
N GLY A 324 17.58 -5.21 -7.65
CA GLY A 324 18.07 -3.98 -7.04
C GLY A 324 18.33 -4.15 -5.54
N TYR A 325 19.42 -3.58 -5.04
CA TYR A 325 19.85 -3.66 -3.65
C TYR A 325 19.76 -2.28 -2.98
N PHE A 326 19.30 -2.27 -1.73
CA PHE A 326 19.02 -1.05 -0.96
C PHE A 326 19.59 -1.13 0.45
N ASP A 327 19.93 0.03 0.99
CA ASP A 327 20.21 0.24 2.41
C ASP A 327 19.39 1.44 2.94
N SER A 328 19.66 1.85 4.17
CA SER A 328 19.02 3.00 4.82
C SER A 328 19.19 4.34 4.08
N HIS A 329 20.10 4.44 3.11
CA HIS A 329 20.34 5.63 2.28
C HIS A 329 19.71 5.52 0.88
N GLY A 330 19.15 4.37 0.51
CA GLY A 330 18.49 4.12 -0.77
C GLY A 330 19.20 3.08 -1.64
N PHE A 331 19.13 3.24 -2.96
CA PHE A 331 19.72 2.29 -3.91
C PHE A 331 21.25 2.22 -3.80
N VAL A 332 21.77 1.00 -3.75
CA VAL A 332 23.20 0.69 -3.60
C VAL A 332 23.78 0.07 -4.87
N ALA A 333 23.10 -0.95 -5.41
CA ALA A 333 23.58 -1.73 -6.56
C ALA A 333 22.44 -2.40 -7.33
N ALA A 334 22.73 -2.85 -8.55
CA ALA A 334 21.81 -3.60 -9.41
C ALA A 334 22.51 -4.84 -9.97
N GLY A 335 21.78 -5.96 -10.05
CA GLY A 335 22.19 -7.22 -10.67
C GLY A 335 23.27 -8.02 -9.94
N THR A 336 24.11 -7.38 -9.14
CA THR A 336 25.15 -8.04 -8.35
C THR A 336 25.08 -7.56 -6.91
N SER A 337 24.99 -8.52 -5.98
CA SER A 337 24.96 -8.24 -4.54
C SER A 337 26.19 -7.44 -4.10
N PRO A 338 26.02 -6.37 -3.30
CA PRO A 338 27.13 -5.57 -2.79
C PRO A 338 27.85 -6.22 -1.60
N GLY A 339 27.27 -7.26 -0.97
CA GLY A 339 27.85 -7.91 0.20
C GLY A 339 27.04 -9.10 0.74
N SER A 340 27.68 -9.94 1.55
CA SER A 340 27.07 -11.16 2.14
C SER A 340 25.88 -10.90 3.07
N GLU A 341 25.74 -9.66 3.55
CA GLU A 341 24.61 -9.24 4.37
C GLU A 341 23.25 -9.32 3.65
N TYR A 342 23.26 -9.41 2.31
CA TYR A 342 22.07 -9.56 1.46
C TYR A 342 21.73 -11.03 1.13
N ASP A 343 22.62 -11.99 1.41
CA ASP A 343 22.47 -13.39 0.98
C ASP A 343 21.15 -14.01 1.46
N GLU A 344 20.71 -13.66 2.68
CA GLU A 344 19.45 -14.13 3.24
C GLU A 344 18.25 -13.56 2.47
N LEU A 345 18.29 -12.29 2.09
CA LEU A 345 17.23 -11.62 1.33
C LEU A 345 17.17 -12.12 -0.12
N ASP A 346 18.32 -12.30 -0.76
CA ASP A 346 18.42 -12.88 -2.11
C ASP A 346 17.79 -14.27 -2.17
N SER A 347 17.97 -15.08 -1.10
CA SER A 347 17.40 -16.43 -1.03
C SER A 347 15.86 -16.44 -0.96
N ARG A 348 15.22 -15.35 -0.55
CA ARG A 348 13.75 -15.22 -0.47
C ARG A 348 13.12 -14.98 -1.83
N LEU A 349 13.77 -14.14 -2.65
CA LEU A 349 13.15 -13.61 -3.86
C LEU A 349 12.56 -14.68 -4.79
N PRO A 350 13.24 -15.81 -5.11
CA PRO A 350 12.72 -16.79 -6.06
C PRO A 350 11.37 -17.42 -5.67
N ASP A 351 11.04 -17.43 -4.39
CA ASP A 351 9.80 -18.01 -3.85
C ASP A 351 8.62 -17.01 -3.88
N LEU A 352 8.88 -15.74 -4.21
CA LEU A 352 7.87 -14.69 -4.33
C LEU A 352 7.37 -14.56 -5.77
N SER A 353 6.11 -14.19 -5.96
CA SER A 353 5.57 -13.88 -7.29
C SER A 353 4.59 -12.71 -7.23
N PRO A 354 4.70 -11.71 -8.11
CA PRO A 354 3.71 -10.64 -8.19
C PRO A 354 2.31 -11.17 -8.53
N TYR A 355 1.29 -10.37 -8.21
CA TYR A 355 -0.09 -10.66 -8.64
C TYR A 355 -0.27 -10.52 -10.16
N ASN A 356 -1.26 -11.25 -10.71
CA ASN A 356 -1.64 -11.17 -12.11
C ASN A 356 -2.10 -9.74 -12.47
N PRO A 357 -1.50 -9.08 -13.48
CA PRO A 357 -1.85 -7.71 -13.87
C PRO A 357 -3.34 -7.52 -14.16
N LYS A 358 -3.95 -8.44 -14.91
CA LYS A 358 -5.37 -8.35 -15.28
C LYS A 358 -6.30 -8.50 -14.08
N GLU A 359 -5.93 -9.29 -13.08
CA GLU A 359 -6.73 -9.42 -11.85
C GLU A 359 -6.70 -8.11 -11.05
N VAL A 360 -5.53 -7.48 -10.93
CA VAL A 360 -5.39 -6.19 -10.25
C VAL A 360 -6.12 -5.07 -11.01
N GLY A 361 -6.01 -5.02 -12.33
CA GLY A 361 -6.71 -4.00 -13.13
C GLY A 361 -8.25 -4.12 -13.11
N ASN A 362 -8.77 -5.30 -12.75
CA ASN A 362 -10.20 -5.57 -12.55
C ASN A 362 -10.60 -5.64 -11.07
N LEU A 363 -9.70 -5.25 -10.16
CA LEU A 363 -9.99 -5.23 -8.74
C LEU A 363 -11.16 -4.27 -8.45
N SER A 364 -12.12 -4.75 -7.67
CA SER A 364 -13.25 -3.99 -7.17
C SER A 364 -13.44 -4.32 -5.70
N LEU A 365 -13.77 -3.32 -4.90
CA LEU A 365 -14.04 -3.48 -3.47
C LEU A 365 -15.47 -3.06 -3.18
N SER A 366 -16.05 -3.65 -2.14
CA SER A 366 -17.38 -3.31 -1.66
C SER A 366 -17.47 -3.61 -0.17
N PHE A 367 -18.24 -2.79 0.55
CA PHE A 367 -18.65 -3.09 1.90
C PHE A 367 -19.55 -4.34 1.96
N LYS A 368 -19.73 -4.90 3.16
CA LYS A 368 -20.69 -5.96 3.45
C LYS A 368 -22.12 -5.56 3.12
#